data_AF-A0ABD3SQK2-F1
#
_entry.id   AF-A0ABD3SQK2-F1
#
_cell.length_a   1.000
_cell.length_b   1.000
_cell.length_c   1.000
_cell.angle_alpha   90.00
_cell.angle_beta   90.00
_cell.angle_gamma   90.00
#
_symmetry.space_group_name_H-M   'P 1'
#
loop_
_entity.id
_entity.type
_entity.pdbx_description
1 polymer ?
#
loop_
_entity_poly.entity_id
_entity_poly.type
_entity_poly.pdbx_seq_one_letter_code
_entity_poly.pdbx_strand_id
1 'polypeptide(L)'
;MATVSPSSIVIGTYRSLAKLVCRLPEKQQSGAWRELREGYRKHADETSPDRIATLIEEAGKKIAFLRIVTPKAPTNQTGVSRWVYRSSGEKDANGKATLRKSRQVLSNFDGNNLDPCSVSRHNSHLKRMGFVNNLHAKGLF
;
A
#
# COMPACT_ATOMS: atom_id res chain seq x y z
N MET A 1 -20.32 -0.77 21.05
CA MET A 1 -20.00 -0.52 19.63
C MET A 1 -19.58 0.93 19.51
N ALA A 2 -18.34 1.23 19.11
CA ALA A 2 -17.88 2.61 18.99
C ALA A 2 -18.63 3.32 17.86
N THR A 3 -19.37 4.38 18.18
CA THR A 3 -20.03 5.22 17.18
C THR A 3 -18.95 5.99 16.42
N VAL A 4 -18.82 5.70 15.13
CA VAL A 4 -17.84 6.39 14.29
C VAL A 4 -18.31 7.83 14.12
N SER A 5 -17.51 8.80 14.57
CA SER A 5 -17.87 10.21 14.46
C SER A 5 -17.95 10.62 12.97
N PRO A 6 -19.00 11.34 12.53
CA PRO A 6 -19.18 11.72 11.12
C PRO A 6 -18.01 12.56 10.59
N SER A 7 -17.40 13.38 11.42
CA SER A 7 -16.20 14.17 11.08
C SER A 7 -15.02 13.29 10.65
N SER A 8 -14.84 12.13 11.30
CA SER A 8 -13.77 11.18 10.95
C SER A 8 -13.98 10.55 9.57
N ILE A 9 -15.24 10.29 9.20
CA ILE A 9 -15.61 9.75 7.89
C ILE A 9 -15.33 10.79 6.81
N VAL A 10 -15.76 12.04 7.01
CA VAL A 10 -15.54 13.16 6.09
C VAL A 10 -14.04 13.41 5.86
N ILE A 11 -13.22 13.38 6.91
CA ILE A 11 -11.76 13.51 6.77
C ILE A 11 -11.16 12.32 6.02
N GLY A 12 -11.67 11.11 6.26
CA GLY A 12 -11.25 9.89 5.58
C GLY A 12 -11.54 9.90 4.07
N THR A 13 -12.75 10.33 3.69
CA THR A 13 -13.16 10.47 2.28
C THR A 13 -12.35 11.56 1.58
N TYR A 14 -12.16 12.71 2.23
CA TYR A 14 -11.31 13.80 1.73
C TYR A 14 -9.88 13.32 1.43
N ARG A 15 -9.24 12.65 2.40
CA ARG A 15 -7.87 12.11 2.24
C ARG A 15 -7.80 11.07 1.12
N SER A 16 -8.85 10.27 0.96
CA SER A 16 -8.92 9.24 -0.10
C SER A 16 -9.01 9.88 -1.48
N LEU A 17 -9.86 10.90 -1.65
CA LEU A 17 -9.94 11.68 -2.88
C LEU A 17 -8.63 12.42 -3.17
N ALA A 18 -8.04 13.08 -2.17
CA ALA A 18 -6.75 13.76 -2.31
C ALA A 18 -5.65 12.84 -2.85
N LYS A 19 -5.56 11.60 -2.33
CA LYS A 19 -4.61 10.59 -2.83
C LYS A 19 -4.87 10.18 -4.29
N LEU A 20 -6.12 10.22 -4.75
CA LEU A 20 -6.47 9.93 -6.14
C LEU A 20 -6.15 11.11 -7.05
N VAL A 21 -6.42 12.35 -6.60
CA VAL A 21 -6.05 13.56 -7.33
C VAL A 21 -4.54 13.63 -7.56
N CYS A 22 -3.71 13.26 -6.58
CA CYS A 22 -2.25 13.16 -6.78
C CYS A 22 -1.81 12.18 -7.88
N ARG A 23 -2.67 11.24 -8.28
CA ARG A 23 -2.36 10.25 -9.33
C ARG A 23 -2.83 10.66 -10.71
N LEU A 24 -3.63 11.73 -10.82
CA LEU A 24 -4.04 12.27 -12.11
C LEU A 24 -2.82 12.83 -12.86
N PRO A 25 -2.89 12.94 -14.20
CA PRO A 25 -1.86 13.63 -14.98
C PRO A 25 -1.67 15.07 -14.49
N GLU A 26 -0.42 15.53 -14.41
CA GLU A 26 -0.04 16.82 -13.79
C GLU A 26 -0.85 18.02 -14.32
N LYS A 27 -1.18 18.01 -15.62
CA LYS A 27 -2.02 19.02 -16.29
C LYS A 27 -3.42 19.16 -15.68
N GLN A 28 -3.98 18.09 -15.12
CA GLN A 28 -5.34 18.04 -14.56
C GLN A 28 -5.36 18.14 -13.03
N GLN A 29 -4.21 17.96 -12.36
CA GLN A 29 -4.15 17.96 -10.90
C GLN A 29 -4.54 19.30 -10.28
N SER A 30 -4.07 20.41 -10.83
CA SER A 30 -4.31 21.75 -10.28
C SER A 30 -5.80 22.12 -10.26
N GLY A 31 -6.51 21.83 -11.35
CA GLY A 31 -7.96 22.00 -11.45
C GLY A 31 -8.72 21.11 -10.47
N ALA A 32 -8.39 19.81 -10.45
CA ALA A 32 -9.03 18.84 -9.56
C ALA A 32 -8.81 19.15 -8.07
N TRP A 33 -7.64 19.68 -7.70
CA TRP A 33 -7.36 20.13 -6.34
C TRP A 33 -8.22 21.31 -5.92
N ARG A 34 -8.42 22.29 -6.81
CA ARG A 34 -9.27 23.44 -6.55
C ARG A 34 -10.72 23.01 -6.36
N GLU A 35 -11.25 22.20 -7.27
CA GLU A 35 -12.61 21.64 -7.17
C GLU A 35 -12.83 20.85 -5.88
N LEU A 36 -11.85 20.02 -5.49
CA LEU A 36 -11.92 19.24 -4.27
C LEU A 36 -11.94 20.13 -3.02
N ARG A 37 -11.11 21.18 -2.97
CA ARG A 37 -11.09 22.11 -1.82
C ARG A 37 -12.36 22.96 -1.76
N GLU A 38 -12.80 23.48 -2.91
CA GLU A 38 -14.01 24.30 -2.99
C GLU A 38 -15.27 23.49 -2.66
N GLY A 39 -15.37 22.25 -3.15
CA GLY A 39 -16.51 21.37 -2.86
C GLY A 39 -16.68 21.12 -1.37
N TYR A 40 -15.60 20.78 -0.65
CA TYR A 40 -15.68 20.55 0.79
C TYR A 40 -15.88 21.86 1.58
N ARG A 41 -15.32 22.99 1.13
CA ARG A 41 -15.53 24.29 1.78
C ARG A 41 -16.96 24.81 1.64
N LYS A 42 -17.60 24.59 0.49
CA LYS A 42 -19.01 24.99 0.24
C LYS A 42 -20.00 24.32 1.19
N HIS A 43 -19.66 23.14 1.70
CA HIS A 43 -20.52 22.36 2.61
C HIS A 43 -19.95 22.30 4.04
N ALA A 44 -19.03 23.20 4.42
CA ALA A 44 -18.39 23.18 5.72
C ALA A 44 -19.35 23.51 6.88
N ASP A 45 -20.34 24.37 6.63
CA ASP A 45 -21.31 24.83 7.64
C ASP A 45 -22.58 23.95 7.69
N GLU A 46 -22.66 22.91 6.85
CA GLU A 46 -23.83 22.02 6.80
C GLU A 46 -23.85 21.11 8.04
N THR A 47 -24.92 21.23 8.84
CA THR A 47 -25.07 20.54 10.13
C THR A 47 -26.11 19.41 10.06
N SER A 48 -26.89 19.32 8.98
CA SER A 48 -27.90 18.27 8.80
C SER A 48 -27.26 16.89 8.56
N PRO A 49 -27.57 15.87 9.37
CA PRO A 49 -26.98 14.54 9.24
C PRO A 49 -27.36 13.85 7.92
N ASP A 50 -28.59 14.06 7.45
CA ASP A 50 -29.09 13.43 6.21
C ASP A 50 -28.36 13.98 4.98
N ARG A 51 -28.10 15.29 4.95
CA ARG A 51 -27.32 15.92 3.87
C ARG A 51 -25.86 15.51 3.91
N ILE A 52 -25.29 15.34 5.10
CA ILE A 52 -23.92 14.84 5.24
C ILE A 52 -23.83 13.41 4.68
N ALA A 53 -24.81 12.56 4.95
CA ALA A 53 -24.86 11.20 4.42
C ALA A 53 -24.93 11.18 2.88
N THR A 54 -25.79 11.99 2.27
CA THR A 54 -25.87 12.06 0.79
C THR A 54 -24.57 12.58 0.17
N LEU A 55 -23.93 13.59 0.76
CA LEU A 55 -22.63 14.10 0.30
C LEU A 55 -21.51 13.05 0.42
N ILE A 56 -21.52 12.25 1.49
CA ILE A 56 -20.57 11.13 1.65
C ILE A 56 -20.78 10.08 0.56
N GLU A 57 -22.03 9.74 0.23
CA GLU A 57 -22.33 8.80 -0.86
C GLU A 57 -21.86 9.33 -2.23
N GLU A 58 -22.11 10.60 -2.53
CA GLU A 58 -21.64 11.25 -3.75
C GLU A 58 -20.10 11.25 -3.83
N ALA A 59 -19.42 11.57 -2.72
CA ALA A 59 -17.97 11.47 -2.63
C ALA A 59 -17.50 10.02 -2.84
N GLY A 60 -18.21 9.03 -2.31
CA GLY A 60 -17.96 7.60 -2.52
C GLY A 60 -18.03 7.20 -3.99
N LYS A 61 -19.07 7.66 -4.72
CA LYS A 61 -19.21 7.44 -6.17
C LYS A 61 -18.05 8.06 -6.95
N LYS A 62 -17.65 9.30 -6.61
CA LYS A 62 -16.48 9.97 -7.22
C LYS A 62 -15.17 9.21 -6.95
N ILE A 63 -14.98 8.71 -5.73
CA ILE A 63 -13.82 7.87 -5.38
C ILE A 63 -13.81 6.61 -6.25
N ALA A 64 -14.94 5.91 -6.38
CA ALA A 64 -15.03 4.70 -7.18
C ALA A 64 -14.69 4.96 -8.65
N PHE A 65 -15.28 6.02 -9.23
CA PHE A 65 -14.97 6.45 -10.60
C PHE A 65 -13.48 6.77 -10.79
N LEU A 66 -12.90 7.60 -9.91
CA LEU A 66 -11.49 7.97 -10.01
C LEU A 66 -10.57 6.75 -9.85
N ARG A 67 -10.92 5.75 -9.04
CA ARG A 67 -10.13 4.51 -8.92
C ARG A 67 -10.13 3.67 -10.20
N ILE A 68 -11.21 3.73 -10.98
CA ILE A 68 -11.31 3.05 -12.28
C ILE A 68 -10.49 3.81 -13.32
N VAL A 69 -10.65 5.14 -13.39
CA VAL A 69 -9.98 5.99 -14.37
C VAL A 69 -8.47 6.13 -14.09
N THR A 70 -8.09 6.16 -12.80
CA THR A 70 -6.69 6.21 -12.36
C THR A 70 -6.33 4.89 -11.68
N PRO A 71 -6.08 3.82 -12.45
CA PRO A 71 -5.65 2.56 -11.87
C PRO A 71 -4.39 2.80 -11.05
N LYS A 72 -4.33 2.18 -9.86
CA LYS A 72 -3.14 2.24 -9.03
C LYS A 72 -2.00 1.65 -9.85
N ALA A 73 -0.90 2.42 -10.00
CA ALA A 73 0.32 1.88 -10.58
C ALA A 73 0.63 0.53 -9.91
N PRO A 74 0.97 -0.52 -10.67
CA PRO A 74 1.31 -1.80 -10.09
C PRO A 74 2.43 -1.52 -9.09
N THR A 75 2.14 -1.71 -7.81
CA THR A 75 3.20 -1.77 -6.81
C THR A 75 4.11 -2.88 -7.30
N ASN A 76 5.37 -2.57 -7.59
CA ASN A 76 6.41 -3.58 -7.72
C ASN A 76 6.38 -4.37 -6.42
N GLN A 77 5.62 -5.46 -6.39
CA GLN A 77 5.55 -6.38 -5.27
C GLN A 77 6.92 -7.05 -5.26
N THR A 78 7.85 -6.45 -4.53
CA THR A 78 9.06 -7.12 -4.09
C THR A 78 8.61 -8.28 -3.19
N GLY A 79 8.49 -9.48 -3.76
CA GLY A 79 8.09 -10.69 -3.03
C GLY A 79 7.24 -11.72 -3.80
N VAL A 80 6.74 -11.43 -5.02
CA VAL A 80 6.05 -12.46 -5.82
C VAL A 80 6.98 -12.97 -6.92
N SER A 81 7.76 -14.01 -6.59
CA SER A 81 8.54 -14.77 -7.56
C SER A 81 7.59 -15.68 -8.36
N ARG A 82 7.46 -15.44 -9.67
CA ARG A 82 6.66 -16.30 -10.56
C ARG A 82 7.53 -17.47 -11.02
N TRP A 83 7.26 -18.67 -10.50
CA TRP A 83 7.97 -19.89 -10.88
C TRP A 83 7.32 -20.54 -12.10
N VAL A 84 8.13 -20.93 -13.09
CA VAL A 84 7.67 -21.70 -14.26
C VAL A 84 8.33 -23.07 -14.23
N TYR A 85 7.54 -24.10 -13.98
CA TYR A 85 7.99 -25.49 -14.00
C TYR A 85 7.97 -26.04 -15.43
N ARG A 86 9.12 -26.51 -15.92
CA ARG A 86 9.24 -27.27 -17.17
C ARG A 86 9.96 -28.58 -16.90
N SER A 87 9.74 -29.58 -17.76
CA SER A 87 10.30 -30.94 -17.65
C SER A 87 11.83 -30.99 -17.63
N SER A 88 12.52 -29.92 -18.05
CA SER A 88 13.99 -29.81 -18.08
C SER A 88 14.61 -29.07 -16.88
N GLY A 89 13.81 -28.71 -15.86
CA GLY A 89 14.27 -28.07 -14.62
C GLY A 89 13.59 -26.74 -14.28
N GLU A 90 13.70 -26.34 -13.01
CA GLU A 90 13.12 -25.11 -12.46
C GLU A 90 13.88 -23.86 -12.96
N LYS A 91 13.15 -22.88 -13.49
CA LYS A 91 13.69 -21.56 -13.83
C LYS A 91 12.82 -20.47 -13.19
N ASP A 92 13.46 -19.50 -12.56
CA ASP A 92 12.81 -18.22 -12.21
C ASP A 92 12.41 -17.50 -13.52
N ALA A 93 11.36 -16.67 -13.48
CA ALA A 93 10.87 -15.93 -14.63
C ALA A 93 11.94 -15.03 -15.28
N ASN A 94 13.01 -14.71 -14.56
CA ASN A 94 14.17 -13.95 -15.03
C ASN A 94 15.33 -14.82 -15.56
N GLY A 95 15.12 -16.12 -15.78
CA GLY A 95 16.06 -16.99 -16.50
C GLY A 95 17.31 -17.41 -15.73
N LYS A 96 17.46 -17.05 -14.45
CA LYS A 96 18.56 -17.54 -13.61
C LYS A 96 18.26 -18.95 -13.11
N ALA A 97 19.05 -19.92 -13.57
CA ALA A 97 18.98 -21.30 -13.11
C ALA A 97 19.59 -21.42 -11.72
N THR A 98 18.85 -21.95 -10.75
CA THR A 98 19.44 -22.45 -9.50
C THR A 98 19.65 -23.96 -9.66
N LEU A 99 20.91 -24.38 -9.75
CA LEU A 99 21.29 -25.78 -9.89
C LEU A 99 21.05 -26.50 -8.56
N ARG A 100 20.06 -27.41 -8.49
CA ARG A 100 20.00 -28.42 -7.43
C ARG A 100 21.06 -29.50 -7.71
N LYS A 101 22.11 -29.57 -6.89
CA LYS A 101 23.03 -30.73 -6.90
C LYS A 101 22.71 -31.64 -5.71
N SER A 102 22.32 -32.88 -6.02
CA SER A 102 22.28 -34.08 -5.18
C SER A 102 22.04 -33.93 -3.66
N ARG A 103 20.80 -34.22 -3.23
CA ARG A 103 20.38 -34.63 -1.87
C ARG A 103 20.74 -33.73 -0.67
N GLN A 104 21.32 -32.56 -0.88
CA GLN A 104 21.40 -31.52 0.15
C GLN A 104 20.68 -30.26 -0.33
N VAL A 105 19.80 -29.72 0.53
CA VAL A 105 19.33 -28.34 0.39
C VAL A 105 20.49 -27.45 0.84
N LEU A 106 21.39 -27.13 -0.08
CA LEU A 106 22.31 -26.01 0.09
C LEU A 106 21.44 -24.74 0.06
N SER A 107 21.21 -24.17 1.23
CA SER A 107 20.58 -22.87 1.34
C SER A 107 21.48 -21.83 0.69
N ASN A 108 21.09 -21.29 -0.45
CA ASN A 108 21.64 -20.03 -0.98
C ASN A 108 21.14 -18.85 -0.12
N PHE A 109 21.29 -18.93 1.20
CA PHE A 109 20.71 -17.97 2.13
C PHE A 109 21.59 -16.73 2.27
N ASP A 110 21.10 -15.69 1.63
CA ASP A 110 21.47 -14.27 1.65
C ASP A 110 20.48 -13.42 2.48
N GLY A 111 19.58 -14.07 3.24
CA GLY A 111 18.57 -13.42 4.09
C GLY A 111 17.11 -13.75 3.78
N ASN A 112 16.83 -14.64 2.82
CA ASN A 112 15.51 -14.80 2.18
C ASN A 112 14.59 -15.96 2.66
N ASN A 113 14.92 -16.70 3.71
CA ASN A 113 14.08 -17.83 4.20
C ASN A 113 12.87 -17.41 5.06
N LEU A 114 12.67 -16.12 5.29
CA LEU A 114 11.50 -15.59 5.98
C LEU A 114 10.74 -14.66 5.02
N ASP A 115 9.41 -14.77 4.99
CA ASP A 115 8.56 -13.84 4.24
C ASP A 115 8.98 -12.39 4.54
N PRO A 116 9.24 -11.55 3.53
CA PRO A 116 9.58 -10.14 3.72
C PRO A 116 8.63 -9.41 4.68
N CYS A 117 7.34 -9.78 4.68
CA CYS A 117 6.35 -9.22 5.60
C CYS A 117 6.60 -9.64 7.05
N SER A 118 7.03 -10.88 7.28
CA SER A 118 7.38 -11.41 8.60
C SER A 118 8.65 -10.74 9.16
N VAL A 119 9.68 -10.57 8.32
CA VAL A 119 10.93 -9.88 8.70
C VAL A 119 10.67 -8.40 9.01
N SER A 120 9.92 -7.72 8.16
CA SER A 120 9.57 -6.30 8.38
C SER A 120 8.73 -6.11 9.65
N ARG A 121 7.73 -6.97 9.87
CA ARG A 121 6.91 -6.93 11.09
C ARG A 121 7.74 -7.19 12.34
N HIS A 122 8.63 -8.19 12.32
CA HIS A 122 9.54 -8.48 13.42
C HIS A 122 10.45 -7.28 13.75
N ASN A 123 11.10 -6.69 12.74
CA ASN A 123 11.95 -5.51 12.91
C ASN A 123 11.18 -4.29 13.44
N SER A 124 9.91 -4.12 13.05
CA SER A 124 9.04 -3.07 13.59
C SER A 124 8.69 -3.28 15.06
N HIS A 125 8.59 -4.53 15.53
CA HIS A 125 8.40 -4.83 16.94
C HIS A 125 9.68 -4.54 17.73
N LEU A 126 10.84 -4.94 17.23
CA LEU A 126 12.12 -4.64 17.86
C LEU A 126 12.35 -3.14 18.05
N LYS A 127 12.09 -2.33 17.02
CA LYS A 127 12.17 -0.86 17.11
C LYS A 127 11.22 -0.26 18.14
N ARG A 128 10.00 -0.78 18.24
CA ARG A 128 9.02 -0.35 19.26
C ARG A 128 9.45 -0.71 20.68
N MET A 129 10.17 -1.82 20.83
CA MET A 129 10.75 -2.25 22.10
C MET A 129 12.11 -1.58 22.40
N GLY A 130 12.56 -0.62 21.57
CA GLY A 130 13.80 0.13 21.79
C GLY A 130 15.08 -0.53 21.25
N PHE A 131 14.98 -1.67 20.57
CA PHE A 131 16.13 -2.31 19.95
C PHE A 131 16.42 -1.65 18.59
N VAL A 132 17.43 -0.80 18.55
CA VAL A 132 17.74 0.03 17.38
C VAL A 132 18.65 -0.71 16.39
N ASN A 133 19.55 -1.58 16.86
CA ASN A 133 20.50 -2.35 16.01
C ASN A 133 20.88 -3.71 16.62
N ASN A 134 20.82 -4.77 15.80
CA ASN A 134 21.32 -6.13 16.13
C ASN A 134 22.81 -6.32 15.77
N LEU A 135 23.58 -5.25 15.59
CA LEU A 135 25.01 -5.33 15.25
C LEU A 135 25.82 -6.01 16.36
N HIS A 136 25.43 -5.78 17.62
CA HIS A 136 26.01 -6.46 18.79
C HIS A 136 25.84 -7.99 18.73
N ALA A 137 24.71 -8.49 18.20
CA ALA A 137 24.44 -9.92 18.05
C ALA A 137 25.21 -10.54 16.86
N LYS A 138 25.83 -9.72 16.01
CA LYS A 138 26.69 -10.14 14.89
C LYS A 138 28.19 -9.99 15.19
N GLY A 139 28.56 -9.62 16.42
CA GLY A 139 29.96 -9.52 16.85
C GLY A 139 30.76 -8.38 16.21
N LEU A 140 30.08 -7.38 15.63
CA LEU A 140 30.70 -6.16 15.10
C LEU A 140 30.40 -5.03 16.07
N PHE A 141 31.44 -4.59 16.79
CA PHE A 141 31.44 -3.40 17.65
C PHE A 141 31.82 -2.16 16.84
#